data_AF-A0A2N9AN56-F1
#
_entry.id   AF-A0A2N9AN56-F1
#
_cell.length_a   1.000
_cell.length_b   1.000
_cell.length_c   1.000
_cell.angle_alpha   90.00
_cell.angle_beta   90.00
_cell.angle_gamma   90.00
#
_symmetry.space_group_name_H-M   'P 1'
#
loop_
_entity.id
_entity.type
_entity.pdbx_description
1 polymer ?
#
loop_
_entity_poly.entity_id
_entity_poly.type
_entity_poly.pdbx_seq_one_letter_code
_entity_poly.pdbx_strand_id
1 'polypeptide(L)' 'MTRASIPPELRARLHARFPKSPLWAPVTEPAPSLWEVIRAVLARGRADGLDDVQLAAGVYTALVSHGLMDGGRA' A
#
# COMPACT_ATOMS: atom_id res chain seq x y z
N MET A 1 -1.23 -8.20 -32.13
CA MET A 1 0.03 -8.55 -31.43
C MET A 1 -0.09 -8.12 -29.98
N THR A 2 -0.45 -9.03 -29.08
CA THR A 2 -0.55 -8.76 -27.64
C THR A 2 0.86 -8.64 -27.06
N ARG A 3 1.23 -7.43 -26.63
CA ARG A 3 2.53 -7.16 -26.00
C ARG A 3 2.53 -7.86 -24.64
N ALA A 4 3.22 -9.01 -24.55
CA ALA A 4 3.31 -9.76 -23.30
C ALA A 4 3.91 -8.85 -22.22
N SER A 5 3.26 -8.80 -21.04
CA SER A 5 3.78 -8.06 -19.90
C SER A 5 5.14 -8.65 -19.50
N ILE A 6 6.14 -7.80 -19.31
CA ILE A 6 7.49 -8.25 -18.94
C ILE A 6 7.47 -8.77 -17.50
N PRO A 7 7.95 -10.01 -17.24
CA PRO A 7 8.01 -10.56 -15.88
C PRO A 7 8.79 -9.66 -14.92
N PRO A 8 8.38 -9.57 -13.63
CA PRO A 8 8.99 -8.68 -12.66
C PRO A 8 10.48 -8.98 -12.42
N GLU A 9 10.91 -10.25 -12.49
CA GLU A 9 12.32 -10.60 -12.29
C GLU A 9 13.19 -10.07 -13.44
N LEU A 10 12.67 -10.11 -14.67
CA LEU A 10 13.38 -9.60 -15.84
C LEU A 10 13.47 -8.07 -15.80
N ARG A 11 12.39 -7.39 -15.39
CA ARG A 11 12.38 -5.94 -15.18
C ARG A 11 13.39 -5.52 -14.13
N ALA A 12 13.47 -6.21 -13.00
CA ALA A 12 14.43 -5.92 -11.93
C ALA A 12 15.89 -6.01 -12.42
N ARG A 13 16.21 -7.07 -13.18
CA ARG A 13 17.55 -7.23 -13.80
C ARG A 13 17.86 -6.11 -14.80
N LEU A 14 16.88 -5.69 -15.59
CA LEU A 14 17.03 -4.59 -16.53
C LEU A 14 17.20 -3.24 -15.83
N HIS A 15 16.51 -3.02 -14.71
CA HIS A 15 16.70 -1.83 -13.89
C HIS A 15 18.11 -1.77 -13.28
N ALA A 16 18.59 -2.89 -12.73
CA ALA A 16 19.95 -2.99 -12.18
C ALA A 16 21.03 -2.68 -13.23
N ARG A 17 20.81 -3.11 -14.48
CA ARG A 17 21.72 -2.80 -15.60
C ARG A 17 21.61 -1.36 -16.09
N PHE A 18 20.41 -0.77 -16.04
CA PHE A 18 20.10 0.56 -16.56
C PHE A 18 19.37 1.42 -15.50
N PRO A 19 20.05 1.85 -14.42
CA PRO A 19 19.40 2.48 -13.27
C PRO A 19 18.76 3.83 -13.58
N LYS A 20 19.26 4.55 -14.59
CA LYS A 20 18.74 5.85 -15.01
C LYS A 20 17.60 5.78 -16.03
N SER A 21 17.27 4.58 -16.52
CA SER A 21 16.23 4.42 -17.54
C SER A 21 14.84 4.34 -16.89
N PRO A 22 13.93 5.29 -17.15
CA PRO A 22 12.59 5.29 -16.56
C PRO A 22 11.72 4.11 -17.05
N LEU A 23 12.07 3.49 -18.18
CA LEU A 23 11.36 2.32 -18.72
C LEU A 23 11.43 1.09 -17.81
N TRP A 24 12.54 0.96 -17.08
CA TRP A 24 12.83 -0.18 -16.22
C TRP A 24 12.65 0.12 -14.75
N ALA A 25 12.20 1.33 -14.40
CA ALA A 25 11.89 1.66 -13.02
C ALA A 25 11.00 0.57 -12.40
N PRO A 26 11.23 0.23 -11.11
CA PRO A 26 10.37 -0.70 -10.41
C PRO A 26 8.94 -0.18 -10.50
N VAL A 27 8.01 -1.08 -10.80
CA VAL A 27 6.60 -0.73 -10.70
C VAL A 27 6.31 -0.55 -9.22
N THR A 28 6.24 0.69 -8.77
CA THR A 28 5.74 1.00 -7.44
C THR A 28 4.25 0.74 -7.48
N GLU A 29 3.77 -0.24 -6.72
CA GLU A 29 2.34 -0.41 -6.53
C GLU A 29 1.77 0.91 -5.97
N PRO A 30 0.62 1.38 -6.48
CA PRO A 30 0.00 2.56 -5.92
C PRO A 30 -0.23 2.32 -4.43
N ALA A 31 0.21 3.27 -3.60
CA ALA A 31 -0.07 3.21 -2.18
C ALA A 31 -1.60 3.04 -1.98
N PRO A 32 -2.04 2.21 -1.02
CA PRO A 32 -3.46 2.02 -0.78
C PRO A 32 -4.10 3.36 -0.45
N SER A 33 -5.27 3.61 -1.05
CA SER A 33 -6.00 4.83 -0.76
C SER A 33 -6.47 4.84 0.70
N LEU A 34 -6.62 6.03 1.26
CA LEU A 34 -7.14 6.23 2.62
C LEU A 34 -8.41 5.41 2.89
N TRP A 35 -9.34 5.41 1.94
CA TRP A 35 -10.61 4.71 2.08
C TRP A 35 -10.48 3.19 1.99
N GLU A 36 -9.52 2.66 1.26
CA GLU A 36 -9.27 1.22 1.22
C GLU A 36 -8.76 0.73 2.57
N VAL A 37 -7.83 1.46 3.19
CA VAL A 37 -7.32 1.14 4.53
C VAL A 37 -8.45 1.18 5.56
N ILE A 38 -9.26 2.25 5.58
CA ILE A 38 -10.39 2.36 6.51
C ILE A 38 -11.39 1.20 6.32
N ARG A 39 -11.77 0.88 5.07
CA ARG A 39 -12.72 -0.21 4.80
C ARG A 39 -12.17 -1.56 5.25
N ALA A 40 -10.88 -1.84 5.01
CA ALA A 40 -10.25 -3.09 5.42
C ALA A 40 -10.27 -3.26 6.95
N VAL A 41 -9.91 -2.19 7.69
CA VAL A 41 -9.93 -2.20 9.16
C VAL A 41 -11.35 -2.40 9.69
N LEU A 42 -12.33 -1.66 9.16
CA LEU A 42 -13.73 -1.79 9.60
C LEU A 42 -14.31 -3.17 9.30
N ALA A 43 -14.05 -3.72 8.11
CA ALA A 43 -14.51 -5.04 7.74
C ALA A 43 -13.92 -6.11 8.66
N ARG A 44 -12.61 -6.05 8.93
CA ARG A 44 -11.92 -7.00 9.79
C ARG A 44 -12.35 -6.86 11.24
N GLY A 45 -12.35 -5.65 11.79
CA GLY A 45 -12.69 -5.42 13.20
C GLY A 45 -14.13 -5.79 13.53
N ARG A 46 -15.09 -5.59 12.60
CA ARG A 46 -16.46 -6.07 12.77
C ARG A 46 -16.54 -7.60 12.77
N ALA A 47 -15.77 -8.27 11.90
CA ALA A 47 -15.70 -9.73 11.90
C ALA A 47 -15.08 -10.28 13.20
N ASP A 48 -14.16 -9.53 13.81
CA ASP A 48 -13.52 -9.85 15.08
C ASP A 48 -14.35 -9.39 16.31
N GLY A 49 -15.52 -8.77 16.11
CA GLY A 49 -16.42 -8.35 17.19
C GLY A 49 -15.94 -7.13 18.00
N LEU A 50 -15.08 -6.29 17.40
CA LEU A 50 -14.57 -5.08 18.05
C LEU A 50 -15.67 -4.02 18.22
N ASP A 51 -15.59 -3.30 19.34
CA ASP A 51 -16.45 -2.13 19.60
C ASP A 51 -15.99 -0.88 18.81
N ASP A 52 -16.81 0.17 18.83
CA ASP A 52 -16.55 1.38 18.07
C ASP A 52 -15.25 2.10 18.48
N VAL A 53 -14.87 2.03 19.75
CA VAL A 53 -13.65 2.65 20.26
C VAL A 53 -12.42 1.89 19.77
N GLN A 54 -12.47 0.57 19.81
CA GLN A 54 -11.43 -0.31 19.29
C GLN A 54 -11.28 -0.16 17.78
N LEU A 55 -12.40 -0.05 17.04
CA LEU A 55 -12.39 0.21 15.60
C LEU A 55 -11.75 1.56 15.27
N ALA A 56 -12.11 2.62 15.99
CA ALA A 56 -11.53 3.95 15.79
C ALA A 56 -10.01 3.95 16.05
N ALA A 57 -9.56 3.28 17.11
CA ALA A 57 -8.14 3.12 17.41
C ALA A 57 -7.40 2.31 16.33
N GLY A 58 -8.02 1.24 15.82
CA GLY A 58 -7.47 0.44 14.72
C GLY A 58 -7.33 1.24 13.43
N VAL A 59 -8.32 2.06 13.10
CA VAL A 59 -8.27 2.94 11.91
C VAL A 59 -7.13 3.94 12.04
N TYR A 60 -7.05 4.67 13.16
CA TYR A 60 -5.97 5.62 13.39
C TYR A 60 -4.58 4.98 13.25
N THR A 61 -4.38 3.83 13.91
CA THR A 61 -3.11 3.11 13.88
C THR A 61 -2.72 2.66 12.46
N ALA A 62 -3.69 2.17 11.69
CA ALA A 62 -3.46 1.76 10.31
C ALA A 62 -3.10 2.95 9.41
N LEU A 63 -3.80 4.08 9.57
CA LEU A 63 -3.53 5.29 8.79
C LEU A 63 -2.13 5.86 9.07
N VAL A 64 -1.71 5.90 10.33
CA VAL A 64 -0.34 6.31 10.70
C VAL A 64 0.70 5.34 10.16
N SER A 65 0.45 4.03 10.24
CA SER A 65 1.39 3.00 9.75
C SER A 65 1.59 3.04 8.23
N HIS A 66 0.55 3.46 7.49
CA HIS A 66 0.62 3.66 6.03
C HIS A 66 1.15 5.05 5.64
N GLY A 67 1.54 5.91 6.60
CA GLY A 67 2.01 7.27 6.33
C GLY A 67 0.92 8.19 5.77
N LEU A 68 -0.35 7.84 5.98
CA LEU A 68 -1.52 8.59 5.51
C LEU A 68 -1.97 9.67 6.50
N MET A 69 -1.42 9.66 7.71
CA MET A 69 -1.59 10.70 8.73
C MET A 69 -0.26 10.91 9.46
N ASP A 70 0.07 12.16 9.77
CA ASP A 70 1.13 12.45 10.71
C ASP A 70 0.72 11.92 12.08
N GLY A 71 1.52 10.99 12.61
CA GLY A 71 1.27 10.26 13.85
C GLY A 71 1.47 11.12 15.09
N GLY A 72 0.81 12.27 15.16
CA GLY A 72 0.59 13.08 16.35
C GLY A 72 1.77 13.09 17.32
N ARG A 73 2.93 13.55 16.87
CA ARG A 73 3.94 14.11 17.78
C ARG A 73 4.16 15.56 17.36
N ALA A 74 3.43 16.45 18.02
CA ALA A 74 3.85 17.83 18.21
C ALA A 74 4.89 17.88 19.33
#